data_AF-A0A8I6X0C9-F1
#
_entry.id   AF-A0A8I6X0C9-F1
#
_cell.length_a   1.000
_cell.length_b   1.000
_cell.length_c   1.000
_cell.angle_alpha   90.00
_cell.angle_beta   90.00
_cell.angle_gamma   90.00
#
_symmetry.space_group_name_H-M   'P 1'
#
loop_
_entity.id
_entity.type
_entity.pdbx_description
1 polymer ?
#
loop_
_entity_poly.entity_id
_entity_poly.type
_entity_poly.pdbx_seq_one_letter_code
_entity_poly.pdbx_strand_id
1 'polypeptide(L)'
;MALPSLLSHSRTRPSVLREPLRQGGLRALLAPWDPPPVHPHDRAAEHACTPPSTESSSPGHHRPPPLNWIRVGGRTVSSGAGTSLTQYGSTNHTLTSHRRSYWTLCPQHPSSGPPARIATKEAQHRVKDPLEVQRRTFGSAAEPIQRNPDFSVLNSDDVSFFKSILGDNGVVQDKDRVAVANVDWMGKYKGASQLLLLPKSTNEVSKVLAYCDSRRLAVVPQGGNTGLVGGSVPVHDEVIVNLGGMDKIISFDNVNGILTCEAGCVLENLSTFVENEGFIMPLDLGAKGSCQIGGNISTNAGGLRFIRYGSLHGNVLGLEVVLANGTVLDMLTTLRKDNTGYDLKHLFVGSEGSLGIVTKVSILTPAKLPSTNVAFLSCNDYMSCQKLLLAARRSLGEIISAFEFMDRQCIDLAMTHLEGVHNPLPLSPYKFYVLIETTGSDESYDKAKLEAFLLRSMEDGLVADGVIAQDISQASNFWRIREGISEASVKVGAVYKYDLSIPVEKLYDIVEEMRSRVGDMAEVLGYGHLGDGNLHLNILSSKYSDDILAQIEPFVYEWTAGHRGSISAEHGLGLMKAEKIHYSKSPEAVQLMASIKKLLDPNSILNPYKVLPQSALSLEQGS
;
A
#
# COMPACT_ATOMS: atom_id res chain seq x y z
N MET A 1 48.88 -0.34 -48.86
CA MET A 1 48.37 0.62 -49.88
C MET A 1 46.92 0.93 -49.52
N ALA A 2 46.36 2.13 -49.70
CA ALA A 2 46.93 3.48 -49.77
C ALA A 2 45.77 4.51 -49.58
N LEU A 3 46.00 5.62 -48.88
CA LEU A 3 45.08 6.78 -48.81
C LEU A 3 45.40 7.77 -49.95
N PRO A 4 44.40 8.48 -50.51
CA PRO A 4 44.11 9.89 -50.13
C PRO A 4 42.59 10.18 -49.92
N SER A 5 42.10 11.17 -49.15
CA SER A 5 42.25 12.65 -49.21
C SER A 5 41.48 13.32 -50.40
N LEU A 6 40.86 14.50 -50.32
CA LEU A 6 40.69 15.53 -49.26
C LEU A 6 39.62 16.58 -49.71
N LEU A 7 39.49 17.70 -48.96
CA LEU A 7 38.75 18.96 -49.25
C LEU A 7 37.20 18.93 -49.09
N SER A 8 36.49 20.05 -48.82
CA SER A 8 36.56 21.12 -47.78
C SER A 8 35.77 22.35 -48.25
N HIS A 9 35.00 23.04 -47.37
CA HIS A 9 34.63 24.46 -47.52
C HIS A 9 34.26 25.11 -46.17
N SER A 10 34.23 26.45 -46.11
CA SER A 10 34.08 27.26 -44.86
C SER A 10 33.56 28.68 -45.21
N ARG A 11 33.12 29.57 -44.30
CA ARG A 11 33.28 29.67 -42.83
C ARG A 11 31.88 29.56 -42.13
N THR A 12 31.40 30.27 -41.11
CA THR A 12 31.74 31.52 -40.37
C THR A 12 31.43 31.39 -38.86
N ARG A 13 31.88 32.35 -38.04
CA ARG A 13 31.42 32.61 -36.65
C ARG A 13 30.66 33.95 -36.57
N PRO A 14 29.97 34.24 -35.47
CA PRO A 14 30.37 35.40 -34.67
C PRO A 14 30.82 35.03 -33.25
N SER A 15 31.38 35.99 -32.52
CA SER A 15 32.01 35.81 -31.20
C SER A 15 31.62 36.91 -30.23
N VAL A 16 31.32 36.57 -28.97
CA VAL A 16 31.18 37.53 -27.87
C VAL A 16 32.06 37.12 -26.69
N LEU A 17 33.00 38.02 -26.40
CA LEU A 17 33.75 38.34 -25.18
C LEU A 17 33.74 37.36 -23.98
N ARG A 18 34.94 37.11 -23.44
CA ARG A 18 35.20 36.73 -22.04
C ARG A 18 35.80 37.92 -21.30
N GLU A 19 35.48 38.07 -20.02
CA GLU A 19 36.31 38.80 -19.04
C GLU A 19 36.63 37.89 -17.82
N PRO A 20 37.68 38.20 -17.03
CA PRO A 20 38.29 37.21 -16.15
C PRO A 20 37.76 37.22 -14.70
N LEU A 21 37.54 36.03 -14.14
CA LEU A 21 37.39 35.83 -12.70
C LEU A 21 38.74 36.07 -12.00
N ARG A 22 38.73 36.84 -10.90
CA ARG A 22 39.93 37.14 -10.11
C ARG A 22 40.35 35.95 -9.24
N GLN A 23 41.66 35.81 -9.05
CA GLN A 23 42.24 34.93 -8.04
C GLN A 23 41.94 35.47 -6.62
N GLY A 24 41.70 34.59 -5.66
CA GLY A 24 41.46 34.97 -4.27
C GLY A 24 41.55 33.81 -3.27
N GLY A 25 42.68 33.69 -2.57
CA GLY A 25 42.78 33.13 -1.22
C GLY A 25 42.32 31.69 -0.97
N LEU A 26 43.10 30.68 -1.37
CA LEU A 26 42.99 29.32 -0.82
C LEU A 26 44.06 29.11 0.28
N ARG A 27 43.71 29.28 1.56
CA ARG A 27 44.53 28.83 2.71
C ARG A 27 43.73 28.83 4.03
N ALA A 28 44.13 27.94 4.93
CA ALA A 28 43.64 27.72 6.30
C ALA A 28 42.24 27.07 6.44
N LEU A 29 42.22 25.73 6.57
CA LEU A 29 41.46 24.98 7.59
C LEU A 29 41.78 23.46 7.49
N LEU A 30 43.01 23.09 7.88
CA LEU A 30 43.39 21.72 8.18
C LEU A 30 44.24 21.75 9.46
N ALA A 31 43.58 21.47 10.59
CA ALA A 31 44.23 21.21 11.87
C ALA A 31 43.73 19.82 12.34
N PRO A 32 44.61 18.92 12.79
CA PRO A 32 44.19 17.64 13.35
C PRO A 32 43.47 17.83 14.69
N TRP A 33 42.59 16.90 15.02
CA TRP A 33 41.86 16.87 16.29
C TRP A 33 42.54 15.90 17.25
N ASP A 34 43.28 16.43 18.23
CA ASP A 34 43.84 15.62 19.31
C ASP A 34 42.79 15.38 20.43
N PRO A 35 42.62 14.14 20.91
CA PRO A 35 41.75 13.85 22.05
C PRO A 35 42.42 14.20 23.40
N PRO A 36 41.66 14.61 24.43
CA PRO A 36 42.22 14.92 25.75
C PRO A 36 42.72 13.65 26.48
N PRO A 37 43.73 13.79 27.37
CA PRO A 37 44.35 12.65 28.05
C PRO A 37 43.46 12.05 29.15
N VAL A 38 43.52 10.72 29.28
CA VAL A 38 42.93 9.95 30.38
C VAL A 38 43.98 9.77 31.48
N HIS A 39 43.59 9.98 32.74
CA HIS A 39 44.36 9.52 33.91
C HIS A 39 43.44 8.81 34.94
N PRO A 40 43.99 7.92 35.79
CA PRO A 40 43.21 6.87 36.47
C PRO A 40 42.88 7.21 37.94
N HIS A 41 42.57 6.17 38.73
CA HIS A 41 42.11 6.11 40.14
C HIS A 41 40.57 6.19 40.30
N ASP A 42 39.91 5.33 41.09
CA ASP A 42 40.40 4.11 41.75
C ASP A 42 39.29 3.04 41.97
N ARG A 43 39.63 1.92 42.63
CA ARG A 43 38.83 0.69 42.74
C ARG A 43 37.79 0.67 43.88
N ALA A 44 36.76 -0.15 43.62
CA ALA A 44 36.02 -1.02 44.55
C ALA A 44 35.09 -0.42 45.63
N ALA A 45 33.84 -0.89 45.61
CA ALA A 45 33.16 -1.48 46.77
C ALA A 45 32.00 -2.38 46.31
N GLU A 46 31.82 -3.53 46.96
CA GLU A 46 30.61 -4.37 46.85
C GLU A 46 29.75 -4.17 48.10
N HIS A 47 28.41 -4.16 47.96
CA HIS A 47 27.47 -5.03 48.70
C HIS A 47 26.01 -4.59 48.56
N ALA A 48 25.11 -5.53 48.83
CA ALA A 48 23.65 -5.40 48.71
C ALA A 48 22.98 -4.75 49.93
N CYS A 49 21.76 -4.23 49.75
CA CYS A 49 20.59 -4.70 50.53
C CYS A 49 19.23 -4.17 49.99
N THR A 50 18.16 -4.73 50.51
CA THR A 50 16.74 -4.62 50.08
C THR A 50 15.96 -3.43 50.71
N PRO A 51 14.74 -3.11 50.23
CA PRO A 51 14.08 -1.81 50.45
C PRO A 51 13.08 -1.76 51.62
N PRO A 52 12.56 -0.57 51.98
CA PRO A 52 11.43 -0.40 52.90
C PRO A 52 10.07 -0.25 52.18
N SER A 53 9.07 -0.94 52.72
CA SER A 53 7.64 -0.59 52.70
C SER A 53 7.36 0.43 53.84
N THR A 54 6.21 1.09 54.06
CA THR A 54 4.85 1.12 53.45
C THR A 54 4.12 2.41 53.94
N GLU A 55 2.82 2.57 53.64
CA GLU A 55 1.86 3.55 54.23
C GLU A 55 2.04 5.03 53.75
N SER A 56 1.07 5.82 53.26
CA SER A 56 -0.41 5.90 53.27
C SER A 56 -0.99 6.95 54.22
N SER A 57 -1.22 8.17 53.72
CA SER A 57 -2.27 9.07 54.25
C SER A 57 -2.68 10.16 53.24
N SER A 58 -3.96 10.51 53.28
CA SER A 58 -4.63 11.65 52.61
C SER A 58 -5.95 11.84 53.37
N PRO A 59 -6.42 13.08 53.65
CA PRO A 59 -7.03 13.89 52.59
C PRO A 59 -6.86 15.43 52.72
N GLY A 60 -7.24 16.15 51.67
CA GLY A 60 -7.40 17.62 51.70
C GLY A 60 -8.23 18.14 50.52
N HIS A 61 -9.39 18.74 50.78
CA HIS A 61 -10.21 19.39 49.74
C HIS A 61 -9.84 20.87 49.58
N HIS A 62 -9.74 21.36 48.33
CA HIS A 62 -10.18 22.71 47.97
C HIS A 62 -10.62 22.76 46.49
N ARG A 63 -11.67 23.53 46.19
CA ARG A 63 -12.12 23.88 44.83
C ARG A 63 -12.09 25.41 44.65
N PRO A 64 -11.64 25.95 43.51
CA PRO A 64 -11.91 27.33 43.10
C PRO A 64 -13.38 27.53 42.63
N PRO A 65 -13.86 28.78 42.52
CA PRO A 65 -15.22 29.11 42.09
C PRO A 65 -15.41 29.13 40.55
N PRO A 66 -16.65 29.07 40.05
CA PRO A 66 -16.95 29.17 38.61
C PRO A 66 -16.87 30.62 38.08
N LEU A 67 -16.60 30.77 36.79
CA LEU A 67 -16.72 32.02 36.04
C LEU A 67 -17.92 31.98 35.07
N ASN A 68 -18.48 33.16 34.78
CA ASN A 68 -19.77 33.30 34.10
C ASN A 68 -19.67 33.26 32.57
N TRP A 69 -20.73 32.71 31.95
CA TRP A 69 -20.97 32.80 30.51
C TRP A 69 -21.56 34.16 30.13
N ILE A 70 -21.17 34.70 28.97
CA ILE A 70 -21.80 35.88 28.34
C ILE A 70 -22.65 35.43 27.15
N ARG A 71 -23.79 36.09 26.95
CA ARG A 71 -24.85 35.68 26.02
C ARG A 71 -25.08 36.72 24.92
N VAL A 72 -24.95 36.27 23.67
CA VAL A 72 -25.52 36.88 22.45
C VAL A 72 -26.11 35.68 21.69
N GLY A 73 -27.41 35.50 21.49
CA GLY A 73 -28.38 36.43 20.91
C GLY A 73 -28.59 36.02 19.44
N GLY A 74 -29.72 35.51 18.97
CA GLY A 74 -30.96 35.14 19.67
C GLY A 74 -32.21 35.31 18.78
N ARG A 75 -32.71 34.23 18.18
CA ARG A 75 -34.08 34.18 17.61
C ARG A 75 -34.73 32.83 17.91
N THR A 76 -35.87 32.87 18.57
CA THR A 76 -36.74 31.72 18.86
C THR A 76 -37.95 31.70 17.94
N VAL A 77 -38.36 30.51 17.52
CA VAL A 77 -39.75 30.16 17.21
C VAL A 77 -40.08 28.90 18.02
N SER A 78 -41.31 28.77 18.55
CA SER A 78 -41.60 27.90 19.69
C SER A 78 -42.91 27.12 19.59
N SER A 79 -42.83 25.78 19.66
CA SER A 79 -43.89 24.87 20.17
C SER A 79 -43.41 23.41 20.04
N GLY A 80 -43.58 22.51 21.01
CA GLY A 80 -44.10 22.67 22.38
C GLY A 80 -44.41 21.30 23.03
N ALA A 81 -44.24 21.20 24.35
CA ALA A 81 -44.47 20.03 25.23
C ALA A 81 -43.62 18.75 24.95
N GLY A 82 -43.14 17.98 25.94
CA GLY A 82 -42.95 18.29 27.37
C GLY A 82 -43.46 17.22 28.34
N THR A 83 -42.56 16.40 28.91
CA THR A 83 -42.81 15.58 30.11
C THR A 83 -41.52 15.19 30.86
N SER A 84 -41.68 14.97 32.18
CA SER A 84 -40.78 14.36 33.18
C SER A 84 -39.68 13.42 32.63
N LEU A 85 -38.40 13.47 33.01
CA LEU A 85 -37.75 13.67 34.33
C LEU A 85 -37.94 12.47 35.28
N THR A 86 -36.94 11.59 35.32
CA THR A 86 -36.52 10.78 36.49
C THR A 86 -35.04 10.35 36.34
N GLN A 87 -34.44 9.88 37.44
CA GLN A 87 -33.00 9.98 37.74
C GLN A 87 -32.37 8.61 38.10
N TYR A 88 -31.02 8.56 38.16
CA TYR A 88 -30.15 7.48 38.67
C TYR A 88 -29.95 6.20 37.83
N GLY A 89 -28.73 5.64 37.88
CA GLY A 89 -28.41 4.33 37.27
C GLY A 89 -26.94 4.07 36.88
N SER A 90 -25.93 4.51 37.66
CA SER A 90 -24.52 4.26 37.32
C SER A 90 -24.00 2.92 37.86
N THR A 91 -23.73 1.95 36.98
CA THR A 91 -22.99 0.71 37.32
C THR A 91 -21.99 0.33 36.23
N ASN A 92 -20.72 0.17 36.61
CA ASN A 92 -19.69 -0.41 35.73
C ASN A 92 -19.86 -1.94 35.70
N HIS A 93 -20.05 -2.52 34.51
CA HIS A 93 -19.77 -3.94 34.28
C HIS A 93 -19.08 -4.15 32.93
N THR A 94 -17.78 -4.41 32.99
CA THR A 94 -16.99 -4.94 31.88
C THR A 94 -17.49 -6.35 31.52
N LEU A 95 -18.05 -6.51 30.33
CA LEU A 95 -18.42 -7.80 29.76
C LEU A 95 -17.68 -8.04 28.44
N THR A 96 -16.53 -8.71 28.54
CA THR A 96 -15.74 -9.17 27.40
C THR A 96 -16.48 -10.29 26.65
N SER A 97 -17.29 -9.95 25.66
CA SER A 97 -17.91 -10.95 24.78
C SER A 97 -17.10 -11.13 23.49
N HIS A 98 -16.33 -12.21 23.41
CA HIS A 98 -15.67 -12.62 22.16
C HIS A 98 -16.72 -13.09 21.14
N ARG A 99 -16.91 -12.36 20.04
CA ARG A 99 -17.61 -12.85 18.84
C ARG A 99 -16.63 -12.96 17.69
N ARG A 100 -16.20 -14.19 17.38
CA ARG A 100 -15.53 -14.51 16.11
C ARG A 100 -16.57 -14.53 15.00
N SER A 101 -16.55 -13.53 14.14
CA SER A 101 -17.41 -13.45 12.95
C SER A 101 -16.76 -14.21 11.78
N TYR A 102 -16.99 -15.53 11.69
CA TYR A 102 -16.62 -16.30 10.51
C TYR A 102 -17.63 -16.07 9.39
N TRP A 103 -17.19 -15.46 8.28
CA TRP A 103 -17.96 -15.43 7.04
C TRP A 103 -17.74 -16.71 6.24
N THR A 104 -18.72 -17.62 6.30
CA THR A 104 -18.70 -18.87 5.53
C THR A 104 -19.90 -18.91 4.58
N LEU A 105 -19.64 -19.01 3.28
CA LEU A 105 -20.66 -19.26 2.27
C LEU A 105 -21.30 -20.65 2.50
N CYS A 106 -22.62 -20.70 2.65
CA CYS A 106 -23.36 -21.93 2.93
C CYS A 106 -24.18 -22.36 1.70
N PRO A 107 -23.97 -23.56 1.12
CA PRO A 107 -24.76 -24.04 0.00
C PRO A 107 -26.20 -24.38 0.41
N GLN A 108 -27.19 -23.94 -0.37
CA GLN A 108 -28.60 -24.28 -0.12
C GLN A 108 -28.93 -25.67 -0.71
N HIS A 109 -29.51 -26.55 0.11
CA HIS A 109 -30.22 -27.75 -0.36
C HIS A 109 -31.74 -27.48 -0.44
N PRO A 110 -32.46 -28.10 -1.39
CA PRO A 110 -33.86 -27.77 -1.67
C PRO A 110 -34.85 -28.49 -0.72
N SER A 111 -36.00 -27.85 -0.47
CA SER A 111 -37.17 -28.45 0.15
C SER A 111 -38.40 -28.30 -0.75
N SER A 112 -39.26 -29.32 -0.76
CA SER A 112 -40.35 -29.48 -1.75
C SER A 112 -41.74 -29.27 -1.16
N GLY A 113 -42.59 -28.49 -1.84
CA GLY A 113 -44.03 -28.39 -1.52
C GLY A 113 -44.80 -27.55 -2.56
N PRO A 114 -45.92 -28.04 -3.15
CA PRO A 114 -46.72 -27.30 -4.12
C PRO A 114 -47.83 -26.45 -3.44
N PRO A 115 -48.43 -25.45 -4.12
CA PRO A 115 -49.73 -25.73 -4.76
C PRO A 115 -50.09 -24.92 -6.03
N ALA A 116 -51.17 -25.39 -6.67
CA ALA A 116 -52.15 -24.64 -7.49
C ALA A 116 -51.75 -23.91 -8.80
N ARG A 117 -52.52 -24.21 -9.87
CA ARG A 117 -52.61 -23.39 -11.10
C ARG A 117 -53.76 -22.38 -10.97
N ILE A 118 -53.49 -21.10 -11.23
CA ILE A 118 -54.42 -20.15 -11.87
C ILE A 118 -53.61 -19.37 -12.92
N ALA A 119 -54.22 -19.04 -14.07
CA ALA A 119 -53.55 -18.34 -15.16
C ALA A 119 -54.13 -16.94 -15.36
N THR A 120 -53.31 -15.97 -15.78
CA THR A 120 -53.56 -15.21 -17.02
C THR A 120 -52.41 -14.26 -17.42
N LYS A 121 -52.18 -14.23 -18.74
CA LYS A 121 -51.58 -13.16 -19.58
C LYS A 121 -50.14 -12.70 -19.33
N GLU A 122 -49.41 -12.66 -20.44
CA GLU A 122 -48.01 -12.24 -20.53
C GLU A 122 -47.84 -10.72 -20.46
N ALA A 123 -46.75 -10.28 -19.84
CA ALA A 123 -46.08 -9.03 -20.16
C ALA A 123 -44.58 -9.33 -20.26
N GLN A 124 -44.00 -9.25 -21.46
CA GLN A 124 -42.59 -9.58 -21.67
C GLN A 124 -41.70 -8.45 -21.13
N HIS A 125 -41.22 -8.60 -19.90
CA HIS A 125 -40.03 -7.91 -19.43
C HIS A 125 -38.82 -8.82 -19.59
N ARG A 126 -37.86 -8.38 -20.42
CA ARG A 126 -36.52 -8.97 -20.43
C ARG A 126 -35.90 -8.75 -19.05
N VAL A 127 -35.79 -9.82 -18.28
CA VAL A 127 -34.79 -9.90 -17.21
C VAL A 127 -33.44 -9.67 -17.87
N LYS A 128 -32.66 -8.71 -17.37
CA LYS A 128 -31.25 -8.56 -17.78
C LYS A 128 -30.49 -9.75 -17.19
N ASP A 129 -29.67 -10.41 -18.00
CA ASP A 129 -28.73 -11.41 -17.47
C ASP A 129 -27.85 -10.78 -16.39
N PRO A 130 -27.48 -11.56 -15.34
CA PRO A 130 -26.49 -11.11 -14.37
C PRO A 130 -25.17 -10.86 -15.08
N LEU A 131 -24.49 -9.77 -14.70
CA LEU A 131 -23.28 -9.26 -15.35
C LEU A 131 -22.23 -10.35 -15.58
N GLU A 132 -22.06 -10.75 -16.84
CA GLU A 132 -21.02 -11.69 -17.25
C GLU A 132 -19.64 -11.06 -17.01
N VAL A 133 -18.90 -11.59 -16.03
CA VAL A 133 -17.57 -11.07 -15.66
C VAL A 133 -16.59 -11.38 -16.79
N GLN A 134 -16.37 -10.38 -17.67
CA GLN A 134 -15.58 -10.51 -18.89
C GLN A 134 -14.09 -10.74 -18.60
N ARG A 135 -13.71 -12.01 -18.52
CA ARG A 135 -12.31 -12.45 -18.39
C ARG A 135 -11.54 -12.19 -19.69
N ARG A 136 -10.91 -11.02 -19.80
CA ARG A 136 -9.70 -10.90 -20.63
C ARG A 136 -8.58 -11.69 -19.96
N THR A 137 -8.42 -12.95 -20.35
CA THR A 137 -7.13 -13.61 -20.26
C THR A 137 -6.13 -12.83 -21.11
N PHE A 138 -5.00 -12.46 -20.50
CA PHE A 138 -3.96 -11.57 -21.05
C PHE A 138 -4.36 -10.09 -21.14
N GLY A 139 -3.47 -9.24 -20.61
CA GLY A 139 -3.45 -7.80 -20.84
C GLY A 139 -2.05 -7.36 -21.26
N SER A 140 -1.99 -6.47 -22.25
CA SER A 140 -0.83 -5.75 -22.81
C SER A 140 0.42 -6.52 -23.26
N ALA A 141 0.55 -7.82 -22.98
CA ALA A 141 1.49 -8.71 -23.66
C ALA A 141 0.93 -9.10 -25.04
N ALA A 142 1.51 -8.53 -26.11
CA ALA A 142 1.08 -8.80 -27.50
C ALA A 142 1.51 -10.19 -28.01
N GLU A 143 2.47 -10.83 -27.34
CA GLU A 143 2.85 -12.23 -27.56
C GLU A 143 2.70 -13.03 -26.26
N PRO A 144 2.32 -14.33 -26.33
CA PRO A 144 2.25 -15.19 -25.16
C PRO A 144 3.65 -15.47 -24.62
N ILE A 145 3.86 -15.18 -23.33
CA ILE A 145 5.08 -15.55 -22.61
C ILE A 145 5.26 -17.08 -22.71
N GLN A 146 6.47 -17.51 -23.11
CA GLN A 146 6.79 -18.91 -23.22
C GLN A 146 7.28 -19.45 -21.88
N ARG A 147 6.77 -20.63 -21.49
CA ARG A 147 7.26 -21.37 -20.33
C ARG A 147 8.73 -21.73 -20.53
N ASN A 148 9.58 -21.40 -19.56
CA ASN A 148 10.98 -21.79 -19.60
C ASN A 148 11.10 -23.34 -19.62
N PRO A 149 11.77 -23.95 -20.63
CA PRO A 149 11.95 -25.40 -20.70
C PRO A 149 12.92 -25.96 -19.64
N ASP A 150 13.76 -25.13 -19.00
CA ASP A 150 14.64 -25.58 -17.91
C ASP A 150 13.89 -25.96 -16.62
N PHE A 151 12.64 -25.53 -16.47
CA PHE A 151 11.82 -25.91 -15.32
C PHE A 151 11.24 -27.32 -15.49
N SER A 152 11.40 -28.19 -14.49
CA SER A 152 10.72 -29.48 -14.43
C SER A 152 9.20 -29.32 -14.48
N VAL A 153 8.52 -30.37 -14.94
CA VAL A 153 7.08 -30.56 -14.73
C VAL A 153 6.88 -31.34 -13.42
N LEU A 154 5.85 -30.99 -12.66
CA LEU A 154 5.47 -31.63 -11.40
C LEU A 154 5.02 -33.09 -11.62
N ASN A 155 5.46 -34.01 -10.76
CA ASN A 155 5.09 -35.43 -10.77
C ASN A 155 4.57 -35.95 -9.39
N SER A 156 4.28 -37.24 -9.31
CA SER A 156 3.79 -37.93 -8.10
C SER A 156 4.76 -37.91 -6.92
N ASP A 157 6.06 -37.92 -7.22
CA ASP A 157 7.13 -38.10 -6.25
C ASP A 157 7.45 -36.74 -5.61
N ASP A 158 7.37 -35.67 -6.41
CA ASP A 158 7.39 -34.28 -5.94
C ASP A 158 6.26 -34.04 -4.91
N VAL A 159 5.02 -34.42 -5.26
CA VAL A 159 3.85 -34.32 -4.37
C VAL A 159 4.03 -35.15 -3.10
N SER A 160 4.57 -36.36 -3.23
CA SER A 160 4.83 -37.26 -2.09
C SER A 160 5.91 -36.69 -1.16
N PHE A 161 6.94 -36.06 -1.73
CA PHE A 161 7.97 -35.35 -0.97
C PHE A 161 7.38 -34.17 -0.20
N PHE A 162 6.59 -33.30 -0.83
CA PHE A 162 5.95 -32.19 -0.13
C PHE A 162 5.02 -32.67 1.00
N LYS A 163 4.30 -33.78 0.82
CA LYS A 163 3.48 -34.39 1.88
C LYS A 163 4.30 -34.88 3.06
N SER A 164 5.53 -35.36 2.84
CA SER A 164 6.43 -35.77 3.93
C SER A 164 6.91 -34.61 4.81
N ILE A 165 6.82 -33.37 4.33
CA ILE A 165 7.20 -32.15 5.06
C ILE A 165 5.98 -31.47 5.69
N LEU A 166 4.91 -31.30 4.91
CA LEU A 166 3.77 -30.44 5.24
C LEU A 166 2.55 -31.23 5.77
N GLY A 167 2.58 -32.57 5.67
CA GLY A 167 1.42 -33.44 5.84
C GLY A 167 0.39 -33.29 4.71
N ASP A 168 -0.59 -34.20 4.63
CA ASP A 168 -1.63 -34.16 3.59
C ASP A 168 -2.40 -32.84 3.56
N ASN A 169 -2.70 -32.26 4.72
CA ASN A 169 -3.43 -30.99 4.83
C ASN A 169 -2.62 -29.77 4.34
N GLY A 170 -1.29 -29.89 4.24
CA GLY A 170 -0.40 -28.85 3.74
C GLY A 170 -0.17 -28.90 2.23
N VAL A 171 -0.70 -29.91 1.52
CA VAL A 171 -0.49 -30.13 0.09
C VAL A 171 -1.84 -30.22 -0.63
N VAL A 172 -2.21 -29.14 -1.32
CA VAL A 172 -3.53 -28.98 -1.93
C VAL A 172 -3.44 -29.18 -3.45
N GLN A 173 -4.08 -30.27 -3.91
CA GLN A 173 -4.34 -30.58 -5.31
C GLN A 173 -5.84 -30.50 -5.66
N ASP A 174 -6.66 -30.01 -4.72
CA ASP A 174 -8.08 -29.78 -4.96
C ASP A 174 -8.28 -28.71 -6.03
N LYS A 175 -9.04 -29.05 -7.08
CA LYS A 175 -9.11 -28.22 -8.30
C LYS A 175 -9.77 -26.87 -8.05
N ASP A 176 -10.76 -26.79 -7.17
CA ASP A 176 -11.49 -25.54 -6.94
C ASP A 176 -10.66 -24.59 -6.06
N ARG A 177 -10.03 -25.09 -4.99
CA ARG A 177 -9.08 -24.30 -4.18
C ARG A 177 -7.87 -23.83 -4.99
N VAL A 178 -7.30 -24.70 -5.83
CA VAL A 178 -6.18 -24.35 -6.71
C VAL A 178 -6.63 -23.38 -7.82
N ALA A 179 -7.86 -23.49 -8.35
CA ALA A 179 -8.39 -22.55 -9.33
C ALA A 179 -8.57 -21.13 -8.77
N VAL A 180 -8.94 -21.00 -7.48
CA VAL A 180 -8.99 -19.69 -6.79
C VAL A 180 -7.57 -19.11 -6.63
N ALA A 181 -6.61 -19.90 -6.17
CA ALA A 181 -5.22 -19.44 -5.96
C ALA A 181 -4.49 -19.06 -7.27
N ASN A 182 -4.94 -19.55 -8.42
CA ASN A 182 -4.39 -19.22 -9.74
C ASN A 182 -4.88 -17.88 -10.33
N VAL A 183 -5.92 -17.24 -9.79
CA VAL A 183 -6.53 -16.02 -10.36
C VAL A 183 -6.16 -14.79 -9.52
N ASP A 184 -5.76 -13.69 -10.16
CA ASP A 184 -5.41 -12.46 -9.44
C ASP A 184 -6.65 -11.69 -8.95
N TRP A 185 -6.45 -10.71 -8.07
CA TRP A 185 -7.54 -9.92 -7.48
C TRP A 185 -8.42 -9.21 -8.52
N MET A 186 -7.89 -8.84 -9.69
CA MET A 186 -8.65 -8.19 -10.77
C MET A 186 -9.29 -9.16 -11.77
N GLY A 187 -9.00 -10.46 -11.69
CA GLY A 187 -9.46 -11.46 -12.67
C GLY A 187 -8.85 -11.30 -14.09
N LYS A 188 -7.73 -10.58 -14.20
CA LYS A 188 -7.00 -10.24 -15.43
C LYS A 188 -5.90 -11.26 -15.77
N TYR A 189 -5.35 -11.90 -14.75
CA TYR A 189 -4.29 -12.90 -14.85
C TYR A 189 -4.77 -14.22 -14.24
N LYS A 190 -4.51 -15.32 -14.95
CA LYS A 190 -4.86 -16.67 -14.52
C LYS A 190 -3.74 -17.65 -14.87
N GLY A 191 -3.16 -18.26 -13.84
CA GLY A 191 -2.22 -19.37 -13.97
C GLY A 191 -2.88 -20.73 -14.22
N ALA A 192 -2.04 -21.74 -14.38
CA ALA A 192 -2.38 -23.14 -14.61
C ALA A 192 -1.70 -24.11 -13.62
N SER A 193 -1.27 -23.62 -12.45
CA SER A 193 -0.66 -24.44 -11.41
C SER A 193 -1.59 -25.55 -10.94
N GLN A 194 -1.01 -26.71 -10.62
CA GLN A 194 -1.71 -27.90 -10.13
C GLN A 194 -1.47 -28.14 -8.63
N LEU A 195 -0.75 -27.25 -7.94
CA LEU A 195 -0.29 -27.49 -6.58
C LEU A 195 -0.20 -26.20 -5.76
N LEU A 196 -0.92 -26.19 -4.63
CA LEU A 196 -0.87 -25.15 -3.60
C LEU A 196 -0.31 -25.74 -2.30
N LEU A 197 0.82 -25.23 -1.85
CA LEU A 197 1.51 -25.63 -0.62
C LEU A 197 1.21 -24.63 0.51
N LEU A 198 0.94 -25.15 1.71
CA LEU A 198 0.52 -24.38 2.88
C LEU A 198 1.46 -24.61 4.09
N PRO A 199 2.73 -24.14 4.03
CA PRO A 199 3.67 -24.24 5.15
C PRO A 199 3.22 -23.45 6.38
N LYS A 200 3.69 -23.90 7.54
CA LYS A 200 3.37 -23.34 8.87
C LYS A 200 4.60 -22.97 9.71
N SER A 201 5.79 -23.14 9.13
CA SER A 201 7.07 -22.75 9.71
C SER A 201 8.14 -22.46 8.65
N THR A 202 9.15 -21.66 9.03
CA THR A 202 10.33 -21.36 8.21
C THR A 202 11.07 -22.61 7.74
N ASN A 203 11.12 -23.64 8.58
CA ASN A 203 11.75 -24.94 8.29
C ASN A 203 11.01 -25.72 7.19
N GLU A 204 9.69 -25.56 7.11
CA GLU A 204 8.90 -26.12 6.01
C GLU A 204 9.16 -25.37 4.70
N VAL A 205 9.16 -24.02 4.73
CA VAL A 205 9.49 -23.18 3.56
C VAL A 205 10.91 -23.49 3.05
N SER A 206 11.89 -23.61 3.95
CA SER A 206 13.28 -24.01 3.65
C SER A 206 13.36 -25.33 2.90
N LYS A 207 12.70 -26.38 3.39
CA LYS A 207 12.72 -27.71 2.75
C LYS A 207 11.94 -27.74 1.42
N VAL A 208 10.84 -27.00 1.32
CA VAL A 208 10.08 -26.84 0.07
C VAL A 208 10.95 -26.17 -0.99
N LEU A 209 11.59 -25.04 -0.67
CA LEU A 209 12.43 -24.30 -1.62
C LEU A 209 13.70 -25.09 -2.02
N ALA A 210 14.43 -25.67 -1.08
CA ALA A 210 15.59 -26.52 -1.37
C ALA A 210 15.25 -27.66 -2.35
N TYR A 211 14.07 -28.27 -2.20
CA TYR A 211 13.61 -29.31 -3.11
C TYR A 211 13.23 -28.74 -4.49
N CYS A 212 12.45 -27.65 -4.52
CA CYS A 212 12.10 -26.96 -5.76
C CYS A 212 13.35 -26.55 -6.55
N ASP A 213 14.38 -26.01 -5.92
CA ASP A 213 15.65 -25.65 -6.56
C ASP A 213 16.36 -26.89 -7.12
N SER A 214 16.50 -27.94 -6.30
CA SER A 214 17.12 -29.23 -6.72
C SER A 214 16.42 -29.91 -7.90
N ARG A 215 15.11 -29.67 -8.04
CA ARG A 215 14.26 -30.21 -9.12
C ARG A 215 14.03 -29.22 -10.26
N ARG A 216 14.44 -27.95 -10.12
CA ARG A 216 14.00 -26.82 -10.97
C ARG A 216 12.48 -26.73 -11.12
N LEU A 217 11.73 -26.91 -10.04
CA LEU A 217 10.30 -26.57 -10.00
C LEU A 217 10.18 -25.08 -9.71
N ALA A 218 9.56 -24.33 -10.64
CA ALA A 218 9.25 -22.93 -10.42
C ALA A 218 8.22 -22.73 -9.29
N VAL A 219 8.36 -21.64 -8.55
CA VAL A 219 7.58 -21.32 -7.34
C VAL A 219 7.02 -19.91 -7.42
N VAL A 220 5.74 -19.72 -7.07
CA VAL A 220 5.15 -18.40 -6.82
C VAL A 220 4.84 -18.26 -5.34
N PRO A 221 5.55 -17.37 -4.61
CA PRO A 221 5.18 -16.99 -3.26
C PRO A 221 3.86 -16.22 -3.25
N GLN A 222 2.93 -16.58 -2.36
CA GLN A 222 1.61 -15.97 -2.30
C GLN A 222 1.23 -15.58 -0.86
N GLY A 223 0.84 -14.33 -0.66
CA GLY A 223 0.20 -13.87 0.58
C GLY A 223 -1.33 -13.92 0.46
N GLY A 224 -2.00 -12.86 0.88
CA GLY A 224 -3.46 -12.67 0.72
C GLY A 224 -3.97 -12.49 -0.72
N ASN A 225 -3.11 -12.63 -1.74
CA ASN A 225 -3.43 -12.48 -3.18
C ASN A 225 -4.15 -11.17 -3.57
N THR A 226 -3.81 -10.05 -2.92
CA THR A 226 -4.40 -8.71 -3.16
C THR A 226 -3.58 -7.83 -4.12
N GLY A 227 -2.60 -8.39 -4.85
CA GLY A 227 -1.68 -7.63 -5.70
C GLY A 227 -2.28 -7.26 -7.07
N LEU A 228 -2.05 -6.03 -7.53
CA LEU A 228 -2.73 -5.46 -8.71
C LEU A 228 -1.91 -5.54 -10.03
N VAL A 229 -0.81 -6.27 -10.04
CA VAL A 229 0.14 -6.35 -11.17
C VAL A 229 0.42 -7.78 -11.65
N GLY A 230 -0.40 -8.76 -11.22
CA GLY A 230 -0.18 -10.19 -11.53
C GLY A 230 1.01 -10.83 -10.82
N GLY A 231 1.64 -10.12 -9.87
CA GLY A 231 2.81 -10.62 -9.14
C GLY A 231 2.54 -11.88 -8.32
N SER A 232 1.34 -12.01 -7.75
CA SER A 232 0.96 -13.05 -6.77
C SER A 232 0.38 -14.36 -7.34
N VAL A 233 0.32 -14.53 -8.67
CA VAL A 233 -0.24 -15.74 -9.31
C VAL A 233 0.69 -16.33 -10.38
N PRO A 234 0.62 -17.65 -10.67
CA PRO A 234 1.41 -18.29 -11.73
C PRO A 234 1.12 -17.74 -13.13
N VAL A 235 2.10 -17.85 -14.02
CA VAL A 235 1.93 -17.60 -15.47
C VAL A 235 1.62 -18.92 -16.19
N HIS A 236 2.20 -20.02 -15.72
CA HIS A 236 2.03 -21.38 -16.20
C HIS A 236 1.73 -22.31 -15.01
N ASP A 237 2.54 -23.33 -14.78
CA ASP A 237 2.36 -24.43 -13.82
C ASP A 237 3.15 -24.27 -12.50
N GLU A 238 3.70 -23.08 -12.21
CA GLU A 238 4.51 -22.83 -11.00
C GLU A 238 3.82 -23.26 -9.70
N VAL A 239 4.54 -23.90 -8.79
CA VAL A 239 4.02 -24.33 -7.48
C VAL A 239 3.70 -23.10 -6.62
N ILE A 240 2.46 -22.98 -6.15
CA ILE A 240 2.07 -21.85 -5.29
C ILE A 240 2.47 -22.18 -3.86
N VAL A 241 3.30 -21.33 -3.23
CA VAL A 241 3.64 -21.43 -1.81
C VAL A 241 2.92 -20.29 -1.07
N ASN A 242 1.81 -20.62 -0.41
CA ASN A 242 0.98 -19.63 0.27
C ASN A 242 1.26 -19.58 1.78
N LEU A 243 1.57 -18.39 2.29
CA LEU A 243 2.05 -18.19 3.66
C LEU A 243 0.93 -18.03 4.71
N GLY A 244 -0.34 -18.15 4.34
CA GLY A 244 -1.48 -18.02 5.27
C GLY A 244 -1.55 -19.07 6.38
N GLY A 245 -0.66 -20.08 6.39
CA GLY A 245 -0.45 -21.00 7.52
C GLY A 245 0.58 -20.51 8.56
N MET A 246 1.24 -19.37 8.31
CA MET A 246 2.24 -18.72 9.16
C MET A 246 1.67 -17.39 9.68
N ASP A 247 0.66 -17.46 10.55
CA ASP A 247 -0.18 -16.35 10.97
C ASP A 247 0.07 -15.86 12.42
N LYS A 248 1.15 -16.32 13.08
CA LYS A 248 1.40 -16.05 14.50
C LYS A 248 2.10 -14.72 14.75
N ILE A 249 1.61 -13.97 15.74
CA ILE A 249 2.39 -12.95 16.43
C ILE A 249 3.39 -13.68 17.36
N ILE A 250 4.65 -13.29 17.31
CA ILE A 250 5.76 -13.96 18.00
C ILE A 250 6.09 -13.22 19.31
N SER A 251 6.18 -11.89 19.24
CA SER A 251 6.41 -11.02 20.41
C SER A 251 5.97 -9.59 20.14
N PHE A 252 5.70 -8.84 21.21
CA PHE A 252 5.49 -7.40 21.16
C PHE A 252 6.26 -6.71 22.29
N ASP A 253 7.05 -5.70 21.96
CA ASP A 253 7.67 -4.79 22.92
C ASP A 253 6.76 -3.56 23.06
N ASN A 254 6.04 -3.46 24.19
CA ASN A 254 5.10 -2.37 24.47
C ASN A 254 5.75 -1.10 25.06
N VAL A 255 7.08 -1.05 25.16
CA VAL A 255 7.85 0.16 25.51
C VAL A 255 8.39 0.82 24.25
N ASN A 256 9.00 0.03 23.35
CA ASN A 256 9.57 0.52 22.10
C ASN A 256 8.59 0.50 20.92
N GLY A 257 7.43 -0.17 21.05
CA GLY A 257 6.47 -0.36 19.96
C GLY A 257 7.04 -1.25 18.87
N ILE A 258 7.51 -2.46 19.20
CA ILE A 258 8.15 -3.36 18.24
C ILE A 258 7.38 -4.68 18.16
N LEU A 259 6.75 -4.89 17.02
CA LEU A 259 6.00 -6.10 16.69
C LEU A 259 6.89 -7.07 15.93
N THR A 260 6.99 -8.30 16.41
CA THR A 260 7.60 -9.41 15.67
C THR A 260 6.55 -10.48 15.38
N CYS A 261 6.40 -10.86 14.11
CA CYS A 261 5.32 -11.72 13.64
C CYS A 261 5.72 -12.56 12.42
N GLU A 262 4.95 -13.61 12.14
CA GLU A 262 5.08 -14.43 10.93
C GLU A 262 4.49 -13.73 9.69
N ALA A 263 5.03 -14.02 8.51
CA ALA A 263 4.74 -13.29 7.27
C ALA A 263 3.29 -13.37 6.77
N GLY A 264 2.53 -14.40 7.18
CA GLY A 264 1.13 -14.61 6.83
C GLY A 264 0.12 -13.86 7.71
N CYS A 265 0.56 -13.12 8.74
CA CYS A 265 -0.33 -12.30 9.55
C CYS A 265 -1.06 -11.25 8.70
N VAL A 266 -2.40 -11.27 8.74
CA VAL A 266 -3.27 -10.29 8.06
C VAL A 266 -3.15 -8.91 8.70
N LEU A 267 -3.04 -7.84 7.91
CA LEU A 267 -2.77 -6.49 8.40
C LEU A 267 -3.82 -6.00 9.41
N GLU A 268 -5.11 -6.21 9.14
CA GLU A 268 -6.21 -5.84 10.04
C GLU A 268 -6.14 -6.55 11.41
N ASN A 269 -5.69 -7.81 11.44
CA ASN A 269 -5.47 -8.53 12.70
C ASN A 269 -4.27 -7.96 13.47
N LEU A 270 -3.21 -7.55 12.77
CA LEU A 270 -2.05 -6.89 13.40
C LEU A 270 -2.42 -5.51 13.94
N SER A 271 -3.12 -4.67 13.17
CA SER A 271 -3.65 -3.38 13.62
C SER A 271 -4.54 -3.56 14.85
N THR A 272 -5.51 -4.48 14.80
CA THR A 272 -6.38 -4.79 15.94
C THR A 272 -5.59 -5.22 17.18
N PHE A 273 -4.54 -6.04 17.02
CA PHE A 273 -3.68 -6.43 18.15
C PHE A 273 -2.94 -5.22 18.75
N VAL A 274 -2.18 -4.48 17.95
CA VAL A 274 -1.35 -3.38 18.48
C VAL A 274 -2.18 -2.20 18.99
N GLU A 275 -3.39 -2.00 18.46
CA GLU A 275 -4.35 -1.00 18.96
C GLU A 275 -4.90 -1.29 20.36
N ASN A 276 -4.91 -2.55 20.79
CA ASN A 276 -5.24 -2.92 22.17
C ASN A 276 -4.06 -2.67 23.13
N GLU A 277 -2.82 -2.73 22.63
CA GLU A 277 -1.59 -2.41 23.39
C GLU A 277 -1.24 -0.91 23.38
N GLY A 278 -2.03 -0.06 22.72
CA GLY A 278 -1.81 1.40 22.67
C GLY A 278 -0.92 1.89 21.50
N PHE A 279 -0.78 1.10 20.44
CA PHE A 279 0.02 1.39 19.25
C PHE A 279 -0.83 1.27 17.96
N ILE A 280 -0.25 1.57 16.80
CA ILE A 280 -0.87 1.40 15.47
C ILE A 280 0.15 0.80 14.50
N MET A 281 -0.32 0.15 13.43
CA MET A 281 0.56 -0.22 12.32
C MET A 281 1.04 1.05 11.57
N PRO A 282 2.29 1.11 11.08
CA PRO A 282 2.83 2.28 10.37
C PRO A 282 2.25 2.46 8.96
N LEU A 283 1.49 1.48 8.46
CA LEU A 283 0.81 1.50 7.17
C LEU A 283 -0.66 1.12 7.34
N ASP A 284 -1.52 1.70 6.49
CA ASP A 284 -2.91 1.27 6.33
C ASP A 284 -3.36 1.44 4.86
N LEU A 285 -4.15 0.50 4.36
CA LEU A 285 -4.56 0.42 2.96
C LEU A 285 -5.87 -0.37 2.80
N GLY A 286 -6.64 -0.09 1.74
CA GLY A 286 -8.01 -0.60 1.58
C GLY A 286 -8.16 -2.13 1.51
N ALA A 287 -7.07 -2.88 1.37
CA ALA A 287 -7.06 -4.35 1.42
C ALA A 287 -6.70 -4.94 2.81
N LYS A 288 -6.71 -4.12 3.89
CA LYS A 288 -6.24 -4.48 5.24
C LYS A 288 -6.79 -5.80 5.80
N GLY A 289 -8.07 -6.11 5.56
CA GLY A 289 -8.73 -7.36 5.98
C GLY A 289 -8.36 -8.61 5.17
N SER A 290 -7.39 -8.54 4.25
CA SER A 290 -6.93 -9.70 3.48
C SER A 290 -5.43 -9.67 3.14
N CYS A 291 -4.82 -8.49 2.98
CA CYS A 291 -3.38 -8.40 2.75
C CYS A 291 -2.59 -8.90 3.97
N GLN A 292 -1.43 -9.50 3.72
CA GLN A 292 -0.57 -10.11 4.75
C GLN A 292 0.76 -9.36 4.82
N ILE A 293 1.34 -9.27 6.02
CA ILE A 293 2.49 -8.39 6.30
C ILE A 293 3.72 -8.71 5.42
N GLY A 294 4.01 -9.98 5.17
CA GLY A 294 5.09 -10.39 4.25
C GLY A 294 4.80 -10.02 2.79
N GLY A 295 3.53 -9.99 2.39
CA GLY A 295 3.10 -9.48 1.09
C GLY A 295 3.31 -7.98 0.96
N ASN A 296 2.85 -7.21 1.96
CA ASN A 296 3.02 -5.75 2.02
C ASN A 296 4.50 -5.35 1.95
N ILE A 297 5.37 -6.10 2.64
CA ILE A 297 6.83 -5.91 2.60
C ILE A 297 7.40 -6.31 1.25
N SER A 298 6.99 -7.44 0.68
CA SER A 298 7.43 -7.87 -0.65
C SER A 298 7.09 -6.86 -1.74
N THR A 299 5.99 -6.09 -1.63
CA THR A 299 5.65 -5.03 -2.58
C THR A 299 6.13 -3.63 -2.17
N ASN A 300 6.73 -3.46 -0.99
CA ASN A 300 6.97 -2.15 -0.36
C ASN A 300 5.71 -1.25 -0.36
N ALA A 301 4.58 -1.81 0.08
CA ALA A 301 3.30 -1.12 0.11
C ALA A 301 3.36 0.19 0.92
N GLY A 302 2.76 1.25 0.38
CA GLY A 302 2.60 2.54 1.05
C GLY A 302 1.22 2.67 1.72
N GLY A 303 0.34 3.46 1.12
CA GLY A 303 -1.05 3.64 1.53
C GLY A 303 -1.33 4.92 2.33
N LEU A 304 -2.51 4.95 2.96
CA LEU A 304 -3.22 6.15 3.42
C LEU A 304 -2.45 7.05 4.40
N ARG A 305 -1.41 6.51 5.06
CA ARG A 305 -0.65 7.19 6.14
C ARG A 305 0.85 7.33 5.84
N PHE A 306 1.25 7.10 4.58
CA PHE A 306 2.66 7.15 4.16
C PHE A 306 3.32 8.51 4.43
N ILE A 307 2.63 9.62 4.17
CA ILE A 307 3.11 11.00 4.47
C ILE A 307 3.63 11.19 5.91
N ARG A 308 3.12 10.42 6.89
CA ARG A 308 3.46 10.56 8.32
C ARG A 308 4.46 9.52 8.83
N TYR A 309 4.33 8.26 8.41
CA TYR A 309 5.16 7.16 8.92
C TYR A 309 6.21 6.66 7.92
N GLY A 310 6.07 6.99 6.63
CA GLY A 310 7.00 6.66 5.57
C GLY A 310 7.01 5.19 5.15
N SER A 311 7.93 4.85 4.24
CA SER A 311 8.06 3.52 3.65
C SER A 311 8.39 2.43 4.69
N LEU A 312 8.02 1.19 4.34
CA LEU A 312 8.45 -0.01 5.04
C LEU A 312 9.98 -0.15 5.14
N HIS A 313 10.77 0.44 4.22
CA HIS A 313 12.23 0.54 4.39
C HIS A 313 12.65 1.26 5.69
N GLY A 314 11.86 2.21 6.20
CA GLY A 314 12.15 2.93 7.45
C GLY A 314 11.54 2.32 8.72
N ASN A 315 10.54 1.45 8.56
CA ASN A 315 9.73 0.88 9.65
C ASN A 315 10.01 -0.60 9.93
N VAL A 316 10.35 -1.40 8.91
CA VAL A 316 10.84 -2.77 9.11
C VAL A 316 12.23 -2.69 9.73
N LEU A 317 12.39 -3.30 10.90
CA LEU A 317 13.67 -3.36 11.63
C LEU A 317 14.50 -4.57 11.19
N GLY A 318 13.85 -5.71 11.01
CA GLY A 318 14.48 -6.98 10.64
C GLY A 318 13.53 -7.93 9.91
N LEU A 319 14.10 -8.89 9.18
CA LEU A 319 13.37 -9.91 8.41
C LEU A 319 14.03 -11.27 8.58
N GLU A 320 13.23 -12.33 8.62
CA GLU A 320 13.71 -13.68 8.33
C GLU A 320 13.26 -14.04 6.90
N VAL A 321 14.19 -14.52 6.07
CA VAL A 321 13.95 -14.79 4.65
C VAL A 321 14.51 -16.16 4.27
N VAL A 322 13.81 -16.91 3.44
CA VAL A 322 14.29 -18.15 2.84
C VAL A 322 14.65 -17.93 1.38
N LEU A 323 15.90 -18.19 1.00
CA LEU A 323 16.41 -18.06 -0.37
C LEU A 323 15.98 -19.26 -1.26
N ALA A 324 16.18 -19.15 -2.57
CA ALA A 324 15.75 -20.16 -3.55
C ALA A 324 16.25 -21.58 -3.21
N ASN A 325 17.51 -21.72 -2.82
CA ASN A 325 18.12 -23.00 -2.42
C ASN A 325 17.69 -23.49 -1.01
N GLY A 326 16.70 -22.85 -0.38
CA GLY A 326 16.20 -23.16 0.96
C GLY A 326 17.05 -22.60 2.12
N THR A 327 18.13 -21.85 1.86
CA THR A 327 18.92 -21.22 2.93
C THR A 327 18.08 -20.22 3.72
N VAL A 328 18.01 -20.38 5.04
CA VAL A 328 17.38 -19.40 5.93
C VAL A 328 18.38 -18.29 6.25
N LEU A 329 18.09 -17.07 5.80
CA LEU A 329 18.80 -15.85 6.12
C LEU A 329 18.06 -15.13 7.26
N ASP A 330 18.55 -15.33 8.48
CA ASP A 330 18.05 -14.63 9.67
C ASP A 330 18.68 -13.24 9.76
N MET A 331 17.84 -12.21 9.63
CA MET A 331 18.16 -10.80 9.88
C MET A 331 17.06 -10.19 10.77
N LEU A 332 16.43 -11.00 11.65
CA LEU A 332 15.25 -10.63 12.43
C LEU A 332 15.60 -9.76 13.66
N THR A 333 16.43 -8.74 13.45
CA THR A 333 16.81 -7.78 14.48
C THR A 333 15.62 -6.92 14.91
N THR A 334 15.51 -6.70 16.22
CA THR A 334 14.56 -5.77 16.85
C THR A 334 15.20 -4.42 17.17
N LEU A 335 16.45 -4.17 16.75
CA LEU A 335 17.16 -2.94 17.08
C LEU A 335 16.70 -1.78 16.20
N ARG A 336 16.39 -0.63 16.82
CA ARG A 336 16.02 0.60 16.08
C ARG A 336 17.18 1.20 15.28
N LYS A 337 18.43 0.84 15.62
CA LYS A 337 19.67 1.23 14.95
C LYS A 337 20.65 0.06 14.98
N ASP A 338 21.08 -0.40 13.82
CA ASP A 338 22.13 -1.40 13.66
C ASP A 338 22.93 -1.06 12.38
N ASN A 339 24.25 -0.91 12.53
CA ASN A 339 25.16 -0.51 11.46
C ASN A 339 26.30 -1.53 11.30
N THR A 340 26.07 -2.80 11.66
CA THR A 340 27.10 -3.86 11.71
C THR A 340 27.46 -4.50 10.35
N GLY A 341 27.00 -3.92 9.23
CA GLY A 341 27.30 -4.40 7.88
C GLY A 341 26.50 -3.67 6.80
N TYR A 342 26.22 -4.37 5.69
CA TYR A 342 25.23 -3.94 4.71
C TYR A 342 23.82 -4.22 5.24
N ASP A 343 22.87 -3.30 5.02
CA ASP A 343 21.48 -3.50 5.43
C ASP A 343 20.71 -4.40 4.45
N LEU A 344 21.03 -5.70 4.49
CA LEU A 344 20.57 -6.70 3.52
C LEU A 344 19.04 -6.85 3.48
N LYS A 345 18.30 -6.50 4.55
CA LYS A 345 16.83 -6.61 4.55
C LYS A 345 16.19 -5.73 3.47
N HIS A 346 16.82 -4.62 3.11
CA HIS A 346 16.36 -3.71 2.04
C HIS A 346 16.38 -4.33 0.65
N LEU A 347 17.10 -5.44 0.42
CA LEU A 347 17.02 -6.17 -0.86
C LEU A 347 15.67 -6.90 -1.02
N PHE A 348 15.02 -7.27 0.08
CA PHE A 348 13.78 -8.06 0.08
C PHE A 348 12.52 -7.20 0.22
N VAL A 349 12.63 -6.02 0.84
CA VAL A 349 11.57 -5.00 0.80
C VAL A 349 11.40 -4.53 -0.66
N GLY A 350 10.22 -4.74 -1.25
CA GLY A 350 9.96 -4.42 -2.66
C GLY A 350 10.47 -5.45 -3.68
N SER A 351 10.93 -6.64 -3.27
CA SER A 351 11.46 -7.67 -4.19
C SER A 351 10.39 -8.56 -4.85
N GLU A 352 9.12 -8.40 -4.50
CA GLU A 352 7.95 -9.18 -4.95
C GLU A 352 8.16 -10.71 -4.92
N GLY A 353 8.86 -11.20 -3.88
CA GLY A 353 9.18 -12.62 -3.72
C GLY A 353 10.19 -13.19 -4.72
N SER A 354 10.78 -12.38 -5.60
CA SER A 354 11.71 -12.84 -6.64
C SER A 354 13.14 -13.14 -6.14
N LEU A 355 13.52 -12.67 -4.94
CA LEU A 355 14.85 -12.89 -4.34
C LEU A 355 14.84 -13.83 -3.13
N GLY A 356 13.66 -14.15 -2.60
CA GLY A 356 13.47 -14.96 -1.40
C GLY A 356 12.04 -14.85 -0.87
N ILE A 357 11.64 -15.79 -0.01
CA ILE A 357 10.36 -15.79 0.68
C ILE A 357 10.55 -15.25 2.10
N VAL A 358 9.98 -14.08 2.39
CA VAL A 358 9.93 -13.53 3.76
C VAL A 358 9.06 -14.44 4.62
N THR A 359 9.58 -14.92 5.75
CA THR A 359 8.87 -15.83 6.69
C THR A 359 8.53 -15.18 8.02
N LYS A 360 9.34 -14.21 8.49
CA LYS A 360 9.06 -13.41 9.70
C LYS A 360 9.48 -11.96 9.50
N VAL A 361 8.87 -11.09 10.29
CA VAL A 361 9.00 -9.64 10.23
C VAL A 361 9.20 -9.11 11.65
N SER A 362 10.14 -8.18 11.83
CA SER A 362 10.13 -7.24 12.95
C SER A 362 9.88 -5.84 12.42
N ILE A 363 8.87 -5.16 12.95
CA ILE A 363 8.38 -3.85 12.47
C ILE A 363 8.09 -2.91 13.63
N LEU A 364 8.47 -1.65 13.45
CA LEU A 364 8.16 -0.55 14.37
C LEU A 364 6.71 -0.11 14.19
N THR A 365 5.97 -0.04 15.29
CA THR A 365 4.58 0.40 15.36
C THR A 365 4.50 1.73 16.12
N PRO A 366 4.05 2.84 15.49
CA PRO A 366 3.87 4.12 16.18
C PRO A 366 2.89 4.02 17.36
N ALA A 367 3.06 4.87 18.37
CA ALA A 367 2.10 4.98 19.48
C ALA A 367 0.75 5.52 19.00
N LYS A 368 -0.35 5.01 19.54
CA LYS A 368 -1.72 5.44 19.24
C LYS A 368 -2.02 6.74 20.00
N LEU A 369 -2.01 7.86 19.28
CA LEU A 369 -2.22 9.18 19.88
C LEU A 369 -3.72 9.48 20.09
N PRO A 370 -4.11 10.24 21.13
CA PRO A 370 -5.50 10.41 21.53
C PRO A 370 -6.32 11.31 20.59
N SER A 371 -5.73 12.30 19.92
CA SER A 371 -6.47 13.10 18.94
C SER A 371 -6.39 12.48 17.56
N THR A 372 -7.53 12.36 16.88
CA THR A 372 -7.59 12.17 15.43
C THR A 372 -8.77 12.96 14.86
N ASN A 373 -8.50 13.81 13.88
CA ASN A 373 -9.51 14.67 13.24
C ASN A 373 -9.47 14.47 11.72
N VAL A 374 -10.62 14.26 11.10
CA VAL A 374 -10.76 14.16 9.63
C VAL A 374 -11.53 15.37 9.10
N ALA A 375 -10.98 16.05 8.11
CA ALA A 375 -11.64 17.12 7.37
C ALA A 375 -11.84 16.72 5.89
N PHE A 376 -13.02 17.02 5.34
CA PHE A 376 -13.38 16.76 3.95
C PHE A 376 -13.75 18.10 3.29
N LEU A 377 -12.98 18.48 2.27
CA LEU A 377 -12.91 19.84 1.73
C LEU A 377 -13.13 19.83 0.22
N SER A 378 -13.61 20.93 -0.33
CA SER A 378 -13.69 21.14 -1.78
C SER A 378 -12.75 22.23 -2.27
N CYS A 379 -12.28 22.07 -3.52
CA CYS A 379 -11.37 22.99 -4.19
C CYS A 379 -11.87 23.27 -5.62
N ASN A 380 -11.72 24.52 -6.07
CA ASN A 380 -12.17 24.96 -7.39
C ASN A 380 -11.30 24.41 -8.53
N ASP A 381 -10.00 24.27 -8.28
CA ASP A 381 -9.00 23.78 -9.23
C ASP A 381 -7.87 23.00 -8.53
N TYR A 382 -7.05 22.31 -9.32
CA TYR A 382 -5.94 21.50 -8.82
C TYR A 382 -4.81 22.33 -8.19
N MET A 383 -4.60 23.57 -8.66
CA MET A 383 -3.58 24.47 -8.10
C MET A 383 -3.93 24.86 -6.66
N SER A 384 -5.22 24.95 -6.35
CA SER A 384 -5.74 25.19 -4.99
C SER A 384 -5.41 24.01 -4.08
N CYS A 385 -5.55 22.77 -4.54
CA CYS A 385 -5.12 21.57 -3.80
C CYS A 385 -3.61 21.58 -3.49
N GLN A 386 -2.76 21.94 -4.47
CA GLN A 386 -1.31 22.07 -4.26
C GLN A 386 -0.96 23.13 -3.20
N LYS A 387 -1.59 24.31 -3.29
CA LYS A 387 -1.42 25.40 -2.31
C LYS A 387 -1.91 24.99 -0.93
N LEU A 388 -3.01 24.23 -0.85
CA LEU A 388 -3.57 23.72 0.39
C LEU A 388 -2.63 22.72 1.08
N LEU A 389 -1.97 21.83 0.32
CA LEU A 389 -0.92 20.95 0.85
C LEU A 389 0.28 21.75 1.40
N LEU A 390 0.72 22.78 0.67
CA LEU A 390 1.81 23.66 1.13
C LEU A 390 1.42 24.45 2.40
N ALA A 391 0.17 24.90 2.50
CA ALA A 391 -0.36 25.55 3.69
C ALA A 391 -0.42 24.55 4.87
N ALA A 392 -1.02 23.37 4.68
CA ALA A 392 -1.11 22.32 5.70
C ALA A 392 0.26 21.91 6.24
N ARG A 393 1.25 21.67 5.37
CA ARG A 393 2.64 21.35 5.76
C ARG A 393 3.32 22.46 6.59
N ARG A 394 2.80 23.70 6.56
CA ARG A 394 3.31 24.85 7.34
C ARG A 394 2.50 25.14 8.61
N SER A 395 1.19 24.91 8.60
CA SER A 395 0.28 25.24 9.72
C SER A 395 -0.10 24.05 10.58
N LEU A 396 -0.29 22.86 9.99
CA LEU A 396 -0.55 21.61 10.70
C LEU A 396 0.76 20.86 10.97
N GLY A 397 1.69 20.87 10.01
CA GLY A 397 3.05 20.37 10.19
C GLY A 397 3.08 18.91 10.64
N GLU A 398 3.61 18.69 11.85
CA GLU A 398 3.90 17.38 12.44
C GLU A 398 2.67 16.51 12.76
N ILE A 399 1.46 17.10 12.83
CA ILE A 399 0.25 16.33 13.18
C ILE A 399 -0.49 15.75 11.97
N ILE A 400 -0.10 16.08 10.73
CA ILE A 400 -0.73 15.47 9.53
C ILE A 400 -0.53 13.95 9.58
N SER A 401 -1.58 13.17 9.31
CA SER A 401 -1.50 11.71 9.12
C SER A 401 -1.89 11.26 7.71
N ALA A 402 -2.77 12.01 7.02
CA ALA A 402 -3.09 11.79 5.61
C ALA A 402 -3.35 13.11 4.86
N PHE A 403 -3.05 13.14 3.55
CA PHE A 403 -3.46 14.22 2.65
C PHE A 403 -3.80 13.64 1.26
N GLU A 404 -5.07 13.31 1.10
CA GLU A 404 -5.63 12.66 -0.08
C GLU A 404 -6.37 13.67 -0.97
N PHE A 405 -6.30 13.50 -2.29
CA PHE A 405 -7.11 14.27 -3.24
C PHE A 405 -7.94 13.36 -4.15
N MET A 406 -9.07 13.87 -4.61
CA MET A 406 -10.03 13.19 -5.50
C MET A 406 -10.62 14.22 -6.46
N ASP A 407 -10.87 13.85 -7.71
CA ASP A 407 -11.67 14.69 -8.61
C ASP A 407 -13.18 14.47 -8.45
N ARG A 408 -13.95 15.29 -9.16
CA ARG A 408 -15.42 15.27 -9.08
C ARG A 408 -16.01 13.94 -9.56
N GLN A 409 -15.49 13.36 -10.66
CA GLN A 409 -15.97 12.07 -11.15
C GLN A 409 -15.73 10.94 -10.14
N CYS A 410 -14.65 10.97 -9.36
CA CYS A 410 -14.44 10.02 -8.27
C CYS A 410 -15.56 10.06 -7.22
N ILE A 411 -16.07 11.25 -6.89
CA ILE A 411 -17.17 11.42 -5.93
C ILE A 411 -18.49 10.93 -6.54
N ASP A 412 -18.82 11.35 -7.76
CA ASP A 412 -20.08 10.95 -8.42
C ASP A 412 -20.14 9.42 -8.64
N LEU A 413 -19.01 8.80 -8.98
CA LEU A 413 -18.86 7.35 -9.07
C LEU A 413 -19.07 6.67 -7.71
N ALA A 414 -18.45 7.19 -6.63
CA ALA A 414 -18.62 6.68 -5.28
C ALA A 414 -20.09 6.74 -4.83
N MET A 415 -20.79 7.85 -5.08
CA MET A 415 -22.23 7.99 -4.78
C MET A 415 -23.11 7.04 -5.59
N THR A 416 -22.70 6.70 -6.81
CA THR A 416 -23.50 5.86 -7.74
C THR A 416 -23.36 4.37 -7.44
N HIS A 417 -22.20 3.91 -6.96
CA HIS A 417 -21.87 2.49 -6.85
C HIS A 417 -21.58 1.96 -5.44
N LEU A 418 -21.54 2.81 -4.40
CA LEU A 418 -21.29 2.40 -3.02
C LEU A 418 -22.53 2.60 -2.13
N GLU A 419 -22.94 1.54 -1.43
CA GLU A 419 -24.09 1.60 -0.53
C GLU A 419 -23.75 2.36 0.77
N GLY A 420 -24.69 3.18 1.25
CA GLY A 420 -24.58 3.91 2.53
C GLY A 420 -23.58 5.07 2.55
N VAL A 421 -23.00 5.44 1.41
CA VAL A 421 -22.02 6.53 1.31
C VAL A 421 -22.72 7.84 0.93
N HIS A 422 -22.35 8.93 1.61
CA HIS A 422 -22.96 10.25 1.41
C HIS A 422 -21.89 11.34 1.28
N ASN A 423 -21.92 12.11 0.19
CA ASN A 423 -21.13 13.33 0.06
C ASN A 423 -21.61 14.34 1.11
N PRO A 424 -20.75 14.80 2.04
CA PRO A 424 -21.18 15.67 3.12
C PRO A 424 -21.23 17.16 2.72
N LEU A 425 -20.77 17.50 1.50
CA LEU A 425 -20.79 18.87 0.97
C LEU A 425 -21.96 19.04 -0.03
N PRO A 426 -22.54 20.24 -0.16
CA PRO A 426 -23.60 20.53 -1.13
C PRO A 426 -23.20 20.25 -2.59
N LEU A 427 -24.18 19.89 -3.42
CA LEU A 427 -24.00 19.80 -4.87
C LEU A 427 -23.64 21.18 -5.44
N SER A 428 -22.43 21.28 -5.98
CA SER A 428 -21.78 22.53 -6.40
C SER A 428 -20.82 22.26 -7.58
N PRO A 429 -20.45 23.27 -8.41
CA PRO A 429 -19.46 23.12 -9.49
C PRO A 429 -18.01 22.83 -9.06
N TYR A 430 -17.77 22.40 -7.82
CA TYR A 430 -16.43 21.99 -7.35
C TYR A 430 -15.87 20.84 -8.19
N LYS A 431 -14.61 20.99 -8.63
CA LYS A 431 -13.91 20.02 -9.48
C LYS A 431 -13.06 19.03 -8.69
N PHE A 432 -12.62 19.42 -7.50
CA PHE A 432 -11.70 18.66 -6.66
C PHE A 432 -12.17 18.61 -5.22
N TYR A 433 -11.78 17.54 -4.54
CA TYR A 433 -12.02 17.28 -3.13
C TYR A 433 -10.73 16.85 -2.47
N VAL A 434 -10.56 17.23 -1.21
CA VAL A 434 -9.38 16.91 -0.40
C VAL A 434 -9.84 16.33 0.94
N LEU A 435 -9.25 15.20 1.32
CA LEU A 435 -9.43 14.60 2.65
C LEU A 435 -8.11 14.76 3.41
N ILE A 436 -8.17 15.41 4.57
CA ILE A 436 -7.03 15.58 5.47
C ILE A 436 -7.33 14.84 6.77
N GLU A 437 -6.43 13.94 7.17
CA GLU A 437 -6.42 13.37 8.52
C GLU A 437 -5.28 14.01 9.31
N THR A 438 -5.54 14.32 10.57
CA THR A 438 -4.52 14.69 11.56
C THR A 438 -4.58 13.75 12.75
N THR A 439 -3.42 13.37 13.27
CA THR A 439 -3.25 12.53 14.46
C THR A 439 -2.16 13.13 15.36
N GLY A 440 -2.52 13.44 16.60
CA GLY A 440 -1.70 14.21 17.53
C GLY A 440 -2.02 13.96 19.00
N SER A 441 -1.21 14.55 19.89
CA SER A 441 -1.18 14.22 21.32
C SER A 441 -2.15 15.02 22.19
N ASP A 442 -2.78 16.08 21.69
CA ASP A 442 -3.67 16.94 22.48
C ASP A 442 -4.86 17.42 21.64
N GLU A 443 -6.04 16.88 21.93
CA GLU A 443 -7.27 17.15 21.19
C GLU A 443 -7.62 18.64 21.11
N SER A 444 -7.30 19.44 22.13
CA SER A 444 -7.63 20.86 22.16
C SER A 444 -6.70 21.67 21.25
N TYR A 445 -5.39 21.39 21.28
CA TYR A 445 -4.44 22.05 20.38
C TYR A 445 -4.59 21.57 18.94
N ASP A 446 -4.71 20.26 18.72
CA ASP A 446 -4.77 19.65 17.38
C ASP A 446 -6.02 20.11 16.62
N LYS A 447 -7.17 20.16 17.29
CA LYS A 447 -8.42 20.69 16.72
C LYS A 447 -8.33 22.20 16.45
N ALA A 448 -7.81 23.00 17.38
CA ALA A 448 -7.65 24.44 17.15
C ALA A 448 -6.67 24.75 16.01
N LYS A 449 -5.62 23.95 15.85
CA LYS A 449 -4.64 24.02 14.75
C LYS A 449 -5.31 23.73 13.39
N LEU A 450 -6.20 22.72 13.35
CA LEU A 450 -7.03 22.39 12.19
C LEU A 450 -8.04 23.49 11.86
N GLU A 451 -8.83 23.95 12.83
CA GLU A 451 -9.85 25.00 12.65
C GLU A 451 -9.24 26.32 12.15
N ALA A 452 -8.11 26.75 12.73
CA ALA A 452 -7.41 27.96 12.29
C ALA A 452 -6.81 27.83 10.88
N PHE A 453 -6.32 26.64 10.51
CA PHE A 453 -5.85 26.35 9.14
C PHE A 453 -7.01 26.37 8.14
N LEU A 454 -8.17 25.81 8.48
CA LEU A 454 -9.33 25.76 7.58
C LEU A 454 -9.95 27.13 7.37
N LEU A 455 -10.14 27.92 8.44
CA LEU A 455 -10.60 29.31 8.36
C LEU A 455 -9.72 30.10 7.40
N ARG A 456 -8.40 30.07 7.63
CA ARG A 456 -7.44 30.76 6.76
C ARG A 456 -7.47 30.23 5.32
N SER A 457 -7.62 28.93 5.12
CA SER A 457 -7.65 28.34 3.77
C SER A 457 -8.91 28.71 2.98
N MET A 458 -10.01 29.06 3.66
CA MET A 458 -11.20 29.67 3.07
C MET A 458 -10.98 31.17 2.79
N GLU A 459 -10.35 31.91 3.72
CA GLU A 459 -10.00 33.34 3.53
C GLU A 459 -9.00 33.55 2.37
N ASP A 460 -7.96 32.72 2.28
CA ASP A 460 -6.97 32.69 1.18
C ASP A 460 -7.56 32.08 -0.12
N GLY A 461 -8.85 31.70 -0.14
CA GLY A 461 -9.58 31.22 -1.33
C GLY A 461 -9.20 29.85 -1.86
N LEU A 462 -8.48 29.03 -1.07
CA LEU A 462 -8.00 27.70 -1.45
C LEU A 462 -9.06 26.62 -1.27
N VAL A 463 -9.88 26.75 -0.22
CA VAL A 463 -11.01 25.89 0.11
C VAL A 463 -12.29 26.64 -0.22
N ALA A 464 -13.17 26.03 -1.02
CA ALA A 464 -14.45 26.63 -1.41
C ALA A 464 -15.57 26.30 -0.40
N ASP A 465 -15.53 25.09 0.17
CA ASP A 465 -16.42 24.58 1.20
C ASP A 465 -15.72 23.44 1.95
N GLY A 466 -16.18 23.11 3.16
CA GLY A 466 -15.50 22.10 3.96
C GLY A 466 -16.16 21.76 5.29
N VAL A 467 -16.01 20.51 5.70
CA VAL A 467 -16.57 19.94 6.94
C VAL A 467 -15.50 19.20 7.72
N ILE A 468 -15.50 19.36 9.06
CA ILE A 468 -14.75 18.51 9.99
C ILE A 468 -15.72 17.44 10.51
N ALA A 469 -15.30 16.18 10.53
CA ALA A 469 -16.09 15.10 11.11
C ALA A 469 -16.37 15.38 12.60
N GLN A 470 -17.65 15.37 13.00
CA GLN A 470 -18.06 15.57 14.39
C GLN A 470 -18.01 14.28 15.22
N ASP A 471 -17.91 13.12 14.55
CA ASP A 471 -17.90 11.80 15.17
C ASP A 471 -17.20 10.76 14.26
N ILE A 472 -16.95 9.56 14.82
CA ILE A 472 -16.28 8.44 14.14
C ILE A 472 -17.08 7.94 12.92
N SER A 473 -18.41 8.05 12.92
CA SER A 473 -19.25 7.63 11.79
C SER A 473 -19.09 8.56 10.60
N GLN A 474 -19.07 9.88 10.83
CA GLN A 474 -18.76 10.87 9.80
C GLN A 474 -17.34 10.68 9.25
N ALA A 475 -16.34 10.51 10.11
CA ALA A 475 -14.96 10.24 9.71
C ALA A 475 -14.86 8.95 8.85
N SER A 476 -15.57 7.89 9.26
CA SER A 476 -15.63 6.62 8.52
C SER A 476 -16.33 6.78 7.16
N ASN A 477 -17.40 7.58 7.05
CA ASN A 477 -18.03 7.90 5.77
C ASN A 477 -17.08 8.69 4.85
N PHE A 478 -16.32 9.65 5.37
CA PHE A 478 -15.35 10.42 4.57
C PHE A 478 -14.24 9.51 4.04
N TRP A 479 -13.69 8.63 4.88
CA TRP A 479 -12.72 7.62 4.48
C TRP A 479 -13.31 6.61 3.48
N ARG A 480 -14.55 6.15 3.68
CA ARG A 480 -15.25 5.22 2.78
C ARG A 480 -15.45 5.78 1.37
N ILE A 481 -15.64 7.09 1.21
CA ILE A 481 -15.60 7.75 -0.12
C ILE A 481 -14.24 7.47 -0.77
N ARG A 482 -13.13 7.83 -0.10
CA ARG A 482 -11.76 7.76 -0.65
C ARG A 482 -11.24 6.34 -0.86
N GLU A 483 -11.46 5.42 0.08
CA GLU A 483 -11.07 4.01 -0.06
C GLU A 483 -11.95 3.29 -1.10
N GLY A 484 -13.24 3.66 -1.19
CA GLY A 484 -14.22 3.00 -2.04
C GLY A 484 -14.09 3.26 -3.54
N ILE A 485 -13.31 4.25 -4.00
CA ILE A 485 -13.19 4.59 -5.44
C ILE A 485 -12.73 3.38 -6.27
N SER A 486 -11.81 2.57 -5.76
CA SER A 486 -11.30 1.40 -6.51
C SER A 486 -12.35 0.29 -6.65
N GLU A 487 -13.20 0.10 -5.63
CA GLU A 487 -14.36 -0.81 -5.66
C GLU A 487 -15.44 -0.29 -6.62
N ALA A 488 -15.77 1.00 -6.51
CA ALA A 488 -16.74 1.68 -7.37
C ALA A 488 -16.34 1.61 -8.85
N SER A 489 -15.03 1.75 -9.15
CA SER A 489 -14.46 1.64 -10.50
C SER A 489 -14.75 0.27 -11.13
N VAL A 490 -14.57 -0.83 -10.39
CA VAL A 490 -14.78 -2.20 -10.90
C VAL A 490 -16.27 -2.47 -11.16
N LYS A 491 -17.18 -1.76 -10.47
CA LYS A 491 -18.63 -1.85 -10.70
C LYS A 491 -19.10 -1.19 -12.01
N VAL A 492 -18.24 -0.46 -12.72
CA VAL A 492 -18.51 0.07 -14.08
C VAL A 492 -18.31 -0.98 -15.17
N GLY A 493 -17.35 -1.89 -14.98
CA GLY A 493 -16.94 -2.87 -15.99
C GLY A 493 -15.42 -3.01 -16.07
N ALA A 494 -14.83 -2.52 -17.16
CA ALA A 494 -13.40 -2.57 -17.40
C ALA A 494 -12.69 -1.33 -16.82
N VAL A 495 -11.54 -1.56 -16.18
CA VAL A 495 -10.72 -0.50 -15.57
C VAL A 495 -9.26 -0.68 -15.96
N TYR A 496 -8.70 0.29 -16.66
CA TYR A 496 -7.25 0.37 -16.90
C TYR A 496 -6.64 1.18 -15.76
N LYS A 497 -5.93 0.49 -14.85
CA LYS A 497 -5.36 1.08 -13.63
C LYS A 497 -3.88 1.41 -13.81
N TYR A 498 -3.54 2.67 -13.63
CA TYR A 498 -2.16 3.16 -13.57
C TYR A 498 -1.92 3.83 -12.22
N ASP A 499 -0.77 3.50 -11.65
CA ASP A 499 -0.29 3.95 -10.35
C ASP A 499 1.05 4.61 -10.65
N LEU A 500 1.16 5.92 -10.41
CA LEU A 500 2.24 6.75 -10.94
C LEU A 500 2.81 7.66 -9.84
N SER A 501 4.12 7.80 -9.77
CA SER A 501 4.77 8.90 -9.02
C SER A 501 5.15 10.00 -10.00
N ILE A 502 4.62 11.21 -9.82
CA ILE A 502 4.82 12.37 -10.72
C ILE A 502 5.11 13.59 -9.85
N PRO A 503 5.92 14.59 -10.28
CA PRO A 503 6.05 15.85 -9.57
C PRO A 503 4.68 16.46 -9.22
N VAL A 504 4.49 16.90 -7.98
CA VAL A 504 3.18 17.31 -7.43
C VAL A 504 2.56 18.44 -8.25
N GLU A 505 3.37 19.35 -8.77
CA GLU A 505 2.94 20.44 -9.64
C GLU A 505 2.38 19.99 -11.00
N LYS A 506 2.55 18.71 -11.36
CA LYS A 506 2.14 18.06 -12.61
C LYS A 506 1.17 16.87 -12.45
N LEU A 507 0.85 16.46 -11.23
CA LEU A 507 0.13 15.20 -10.95
C LEU A 507 -1.22 15.05 -11.68
N TYR A 508 -1.91 16.16 -12.00
CA TYR A 508 -3.22 16.12 -12.67
C TYR A 508 -3.19 16.48 -14.16
N ASP A 509 -2.08 16.99 -14.70
CA ASP A 509 -1.96 17.38 -16.11
C ASP A 509 -2.22 16.16 -17.03
N ILE A 510 -1.64 15.00 -16.69
CA ILE A 510 -1.87 13.73 -17.38
C ILE A 510 -3.35 13.30 -17.39
N VAL A 511 -4.15 13.70 -16.39
CA VAL A 511 -5.57 13.31 -16.30
C VAL A 511 -6.38 14.05 -17.37
N GLU A 512 -6.13 15.35 -17.55
CA GLU A 512 -6.79 16.16 -18.58
C GLU A 512 -6.25 15.83 -19.99
N GLU A 513 -4.95 15.58 -20.15
CA GLU A 513 -4.41 15.07 -21.42
C GLU A 513 -5.01 13.71 -21.79
N MET A 514 -5.15 12.79 -20.82
CA MET A 514 -5.76 11.48 -21.03
C MET A 514 -7.25 11.62 -21.42
N ARG A 515 -8.01 12.52 -20.77
CA ARG A 515 -9.40 12.85 -21.17
C ARG A 515 -9.45 13.31 -22.62
N SER A 516 -8.58 14.24 -23.01
CA SER A 516 -8.51 14.72 -24.40
C SER A 516 -8.07 13.64 -25.40
N ARG A 517 -7.36 12.58 -24.96
CA ARG A 517 -6.89 11.49 -25.83
C ARG A 517 -7.89 10.34 -25.96
N VAL A 518 -8.69 10.02 -24.94
CA VAL A 518 -9.76 8.99 -25.05
C VAL A 518 -11.08 9.55 -25.58
N GLY A 519 -11.40 10.82 -25.31
CA GLY A 519 -12.70 11.42 -25.67
C GLY A 519 -13.88 10.59 -25.16
N ASP A 520 -14.93 10.45 -25.98
CA ASP A 520 -16.15 9.72 -25.62
C ASP A 520 -15.98 8.18 -25.52
N MET A 521 -14.77 7.64 -25.69
CA MET A 521 -14.53 6.18 -25.62
C MET A 521 -14.46 5.64 -24.18
N ALA A 522 -14.09 6.49 -23.22
CA ALA A 522 -13.88 6.09 -21.83
C ALA A 522 -13.94 7.30 -20.87
N GLU A 523 -14.36 7.07 -19.63
CA GLU A 523 -14.21 8.07 -18.57
C GLU A 523 -12.81 7.97 -17.95
N VAL A 524 -12.29 9.08 -17.39
CA VAL A 524 -10.96 9.12 -16.78
C VAL A 524 -11.04 9.78 -15.41
N LEU A 525 -10.48 9.13 -14.39
CA LEU A 525 -10.38 9.59 -13.02
C LEU A 525 -8.94 9.88 -12.62
N GLY A 526 -8.74 10.91 -11.80
CA GLY A 526 -7.52 11.13 -11.03
C GLY A 526 -7.82 11.34 -9.54
N TYR A 527 -7.22 10.51 -8.70
CA TYR A 527 -7.23 10.62 -7.24
C TYR A 527 -5.91 10.08 -6.67
N GLY A 528 -5.65 10.29 -5.38
CA GLY A 528 -4.55 9.64 -4.68
C GLY A 528 -3.86 10.48 -3.60
N HIS A 529 -2.63 10.08 -3.31
CA HIS A 529 -1.83 10.56 -2.20
C HIS A 529 -1.08 11.84 -2.65
N LEU A 530 -1.80 12.97 -2.67
CA LEU A 530 -1.22 14.27 -3.03
C LEU A 530 -0.06 14.63 -2.11
N GLY A 531 -0.15 14.23 -0.85
CA GLY A 531 0.92 14.32 0.15
C GLY A 531 2.27 13.75 -0.29
N ASP A 532 2.26 12.71 -1.13
CA ASP A 532 3.43 11.89 -1.48
C ASP A 532 3.74 11.89 -2.98
N GLY A 533 2.92 12.59 -3.79
CA GLY A 533 3.10 12.71 -5.24
C GLY A 533 2.64 11.48 -6.04
N ASN A 534 1.70 10.69 -5.50
CA ASN A 534 1.19 9.49 -6.16
C ASN A 534 -0.24 9.67 -6.72
N LEU A 535 -0.41 9.36 -8.00
CA LEU A 535 -1.66 9.38 -8.75
C LEU A 535 -2.13 7.95 -9.06
N HIS A 536 -3.39 7.68 -8.73
CA HIS A 536 -4.16 6.54 -9.21
C HIS A 536 -4.98 6.96 -10.44
N LEU A 537 -4.34 6.94 -11.62
CA LEU A 537 -4.99 7.23 -12.90
C LEU A 537 -5.81 6.01 -13.33
N ASN A 538 -7.13 6.15 -13.35
CA ASN A 538 -8.05 5.07 -13.73
C ASN A 538 -8.84 5.47 -14.97
N ILE A 539 -8.75 4.68 -16.04
CA ILE A 539 -9.59 4.83 -17.24
C ILE A 539 -10.71 3.77 -17.16
N LEU A 540 -11.96 4.18 -17.33
CA LEU A 540 -13.16 3.38 -17.14
C LEU A 540 -13.90 3.18 -18.47
N SER A 541 -14.29 1.93 -18.77
CA SER A 541 -15.15 1.63 -19.91
C SER A 541 -16.06 0.42 -19.62
N SER A 542 -17.18 0.29 -20.33
CA SER A 542 -18.11 -0.83 -20.13
C SER A 542 -17.54 -2.21 -20.47
N LYS A 543 -16.47 -2.24 -21.29
CA LYS A 543 -15.69 -3.43 -21.68
C LYS A 543 -14.26 -3.03 -22.02
N TYR A 544 -13.33 -3.99 -21.98
CA TYR A 544 -11.97 -3.77 -22.47
C TYR A 544 -11.96 -3.66 -24.01
N SER A 545 -11.15 -2.75 -24.55
CA SER A 545 -10.97 -2.51 -25.98
C SER A 545 -9.51 -2.18 -26.29
N ASP A 546 -8.99 -2.69 -27.40
CA ASP A 546 -7.62 -2.43 -27.82
C ASP A 546 -7.45 -1.02 -28.42
N ASP A 547 -8.52 -0.43 -28.95
CA ASP A 547 -8.54 0.98 -29.39
C ASP A 547 -8.30 1.93 -28.21
N ILE A 548 -8.92 1.64 -27.06
CA ILE A 548 -8.74 2.38 -25.81
C ILE A 548 -7.34 2.12 -25.26
N LEU A 549 -6.88 0.86 -25.25
CA LEU A 549 -5.53 0.52 -24.78
C LEU A 549 -4.44 1.23 -25.60
N ALA A 550 -4.62 1.37 -26.92
CA ALA A 550 -3.70 2.14 -27.79
C ALA A 550 -3.79 3.67 -27.57
N GLN A 551 -4.88 4.18 -27.00
CA GLN A 551 -4.94 5.56 -26.49
C GLN A 551 -4.26 5.73 -25.12
N ILE A 552 -3.94 4.65 -24.40
CA ILE A 552 -3.34 4.72 -23.06
C ILE A 552 -1.85 4.34 -23.08
N GLU A 553 -1.50 3.20 -23.69
CA GLU A 553 -0.12 2.72 -23.83
C GLU A 553 0.39 2.94 -25.27
N PRO A 554 1.66 3.37 -25.48
CA PRO A 554 2.68 3.65 -24.46
C PRO A 554 2.55 5.03 -23.76
N PHE A 555 1.67 5.91 -24.23
CA PHE A 555 1.55 7.32 -23.81
C PHE A 555 1.67 7.58 -22.30
N VAL A 556 0.93 6.88 -21.44
CA VAL A 556 0.98 7.10 -19.98
C VAL A 556 2.39 6.85 -19.41
N TYR A 557 3.10 5.85 -19.93
CA TYR A 557 4.47 5.55 -19.52
C TYR A 557 5.48 6.54 -20.10
N GLU A 558 5.32 6.94 -21.37
CA GLU A 558 6.16 7.95 -22.03
C GLU A 558 6.03 9.33 -21.35
N TRP A 559 4.80 9.76 -21.05
CA TRP A 559 4.49 11.00 -20.34
C TRP A 559 5.12 11.01 -18.94
N THR A 560 5.01 9.88 -18.23
CA THR A 560 5.59 9.69 -16.89
C THR A 560 7.12 9.75 -16.94
N ALA A 561 7.74 9.07 -17.90
CA ALA A 561 9.19 9.11 -18.13
C ALA A 561 9.69 10.52 -18.49
N GLY A 562 8.95 11.26 -19.33
CA GLY A 562 9.25 12.65 -19.69
C GLY A 562 9.29 13.59 -18.48
N HIS A 563 8.49 13.33 -17.46
CA HIS A 563 8.50 14.05 -16.18
C HIS A 563 9.46 13.46 -15.13
N ARG A 564 10.23 12.42 -15.49
CA ARG A 564 11.12 11.63 -14.60
C ARG A 564 10.39 10.96 -13.43
N GLY A 565 9.15 10.55 -13.67
CA GLY A 565 8.29 9.87 -12.72
C GLY A 565 8.50 8.35 -12.63
N SER A 566 7.78 7.72 -11.71
CA SER A 566 7.71 6.25 -11.58
C SER A 566 6.42 5.71 -12.20
N ILE A 567 6.52 4.68 -13.05
CA ILE A 567 5.35 3.97 -13.61
C ILE A 567 4.67 2.98 -12.63
N SER A 568 5.22 2.88 -11.41
CA SER A 568 4.53 2.35 -10.22
C SER A 568 5.05 3.06 -8.97
N ALA A 569 4.17 3.59 -8.13
CA ALA A 569 4.57 4.13 -6.84
C ALA A 569 4.50 3.06 -5.75
N GLU A 570 3.40 2.30 -5.72
CA GLU A 570 3.07 1.38 -4.61
C GLU A 570 2.76 -0.05 -5.05
N HIS A 571 2.21 -0.24 -6.27
CA HIS A 571 1.66 -1.54 -6.66
C HIS A 571 2.70 -2.57 -7.15
N GLY A 572 3.98 -2.21 -7.22
CA GLY A 572 5.04 -3.06 -7.78
C GLY A 572 5.02 -3.13 -9.32
N LEU A 573 5.89 -3.96 -9.88
CA LEU A 573 5.96 -4.23 -11.31
C LEU A 573 5.23 -5.52 -11.72
N GLY A 574 5.35 -6.56 -10.89
CA GLY A 574 4.79 -7.89 -11.13
C GLY A 574 5.03 -8.42 -12.54
N LEU A 575 3.97 -8.97 -13.14
CA LEU A 575 3.91 -9.39 -14.53
C LEU A 575 3.52 -8.22 -15.46
N MET A 576 2.70 -7.29 -14.96
CA MET A 576 2.10 -6.22 -15.77
C MET A 576 3.11 -5.19 -16.28
N LYS A 577 4.17 -4.89 -15.51
CA LYS A 577 5.08 -3.77 -15.78
C LYS A 577 6.57 -4.17 -15.88
N ALA A 578 6.91 -5.47 -15.80
CA ALA A 578 8.30 -5.94 -15.86
C ALA A 578 9.04 -5.42 -17.11
N GLU A 579 8.51 -5.69 -18.30
CA GLU A 579 9.05 -5.19 -19.58
C GLU A 579 8.93 -3.66 -19.75
N LYS A 580 8.23 -2.96 -18.85
CA LYS A 580 8.05 -1.50 -18.85
C LYS A 580 9.01 -0.78 -17.89
N ILE A 581 9.83 -1.50 -17.10
CA ILE A 581 10.72 -0.92 -16.07
C ILE A 581 11.63 0.23 -16.60
N HIS A 582 11.98 0.18 -17.89
CA HIS A 582 12.85 1.14 -18.57
C HIS A 582 12.29 2.58 -18.62
N TYR A 583 10.98 2.78 -18.43
CA TYR A 583 10.39 4.11 -18.31
C TYR A 583 10.75 4.82 -16.99
N SER A 584 11.29 4.10 -15.99
CA SER A 584 11.62 4.65 -14.67
C SER A 584 12.95 4.17 -14.07
N LYS A 585 13.71 3.32 -14.77
CA LYS A 585 15.06 2.83 -14.38
C LYS A 585 15.99 2.84 -15.59
N SER A 586 17.25 3.20 -15.40
CA SER A 586 18.27 3.13 -16.44
C SER A 586 18.72 1.68 -16.69
N PRO A 587 19.28 1.34 -17.87
CA PRO A 587 19.72 -0.02 -18.19
C PRO A 587 20.71 -0.60 -17.18
N GLU A 588 21.61 0.23 -16.63
CA GLU A 588 22.62 -0.17 -15.65
C GLU A 588 21.98 -0.58 -14.31
N ALA A 589 20.92 0.13 -13.90
CA ALA A 589 20.17 -0.21 -12.69
C ALA A 589 19.38 -1.52 -12.88
N VAL A 590 18.81 -1.75 -14.06
CA VAL A 590 18.10 -3.00 -14.39
C VAL A 590 19.07 -4.18 -14.46
N GLN A 591 20.27 -3.99 -15.06
CA GLN A 591 21.30 -5.03 -15.11
C GLN A 591 21.78 -5.40 -13.70
N LEU A 592 21.99 -4.42 -12.81
CA LEU A 592 22.37 -4.69 -11.42
C LEU A 592 21.29 -5.50 -10.68
N MET A 593 20.01 -5.22 -10.90
CA MET A 593 18.91 -6.03 -10.37
C MET A 593 18.95 -7.47 -10.90
N ALA A 594 19.25 -7.65 -12.20
CA ALA A 594 19.39 -8.98 -12.80
C ALA A 594 20.60 -9.76 -12.22
N SER A 595 21.74 -9.10 -11.98
CA SER A 595 22.89 -9.70 -11.30
C SER A 595 22.56 -10.13 -9.86
N ILE A 596 21.79 -9.33 -9.12
CA ILE A 596 21.32 -9.68 -7.75
C ILE A 596 20.35 -10.87 -7.79
N LYS A 597 19.41 -10.88 -8.75
CA LYS A 597 18.51 -12.02 -8.99
C LYS A 597 19.29 -13.31 -9.28
N LYS A 598 20.26 -13.26 -10.19
CA LYS A 598 21.13 -14.40 -10.54
C LYS A 598 21.99 -14.89 -9.37
N LEU A 599 22.38 -14.00 -8.45
CA LEU A 599 23.15 -14.35 -7.25
C LEU A 599 22.32 -15.08 -6.19
N LEU A 600 21.06 -14.65 -5.96
CA LEU A 600 20.20 -15.18 -4.90
C LEU A 600 19.29 -16.33 -5.36
N ASP A 601 19.06 -16.45 -6.67
CA ASP A 601 18.27 -17.50 -7.31
C ASP A 601 18.86 -17.88 -8.69
N PRO A 602 19.94 -18.69 -8.71
CA PRO A 602 20.67 -18.99 -9.94
C PRO A 602 19.89 -19.91 -10.91
N ASN A 603 18.92 -20.69 -10.43
CA ASN A 603 17.99 -21.45 -11.29
C ASN A 603 16.75 -20.63 -11.68
N SER A 604 16.61 -19.38 -11.20
CA SER A 604 15.46 -18.49 -11.44
C SER A 604 14.10 -19.09 -11.09
N ILE A 605 14.03 -19.96 -10.08
CA ILE A 605 12.79 -20.64 -9.67
C ILE A 605 11.79 -19.73 -8.93
N LEU A 606 12.24 -18.66 -8.28
CA LEU A 606 11.40 -17.79 -7.47
C LEU A 606 10.71 -16.72 -8.31
N ASN A 607 9.38 -16.78 -8.34
CA ASN A 607 8.46 -15.89 -9.02
C ASN A 607 8.90 -15.49 -10.45
N PRO A 608 9.13 -16.48 -11.36
CA PRO A 608 9.66 -16.23 -12.70
C PRO A 608 8.71 -15.40 -13.57
N TYR A 609 9.22 -14.99 -14.73
CA TYR A 609 8.54 -14.07 -15.67
C TYR A 609 8.26 -12.67 -15.09
N LYS A 610 8.84 -12.38 -13.92
CA LYS A 610 8.71 -11.18 -13.09
C LYS A 610 10.02 -10.98 -12.31
N VAL A 611 10.31 -9.85 -11.69
CA VAL A 611 9.76 -8.50 -11.95
C VAL A 611 10.59 -7.74 -12.99
N LEU A 612 11.60 -8.39 -13.53
CA LEU A 612 12.58 -7.84 -14.46
C LEU A 612 12.28 -8.29 -15.90
N PRO A 613 12.71 -7.51 -16.91
CA PRO A 613 12.64 -7.90 -18.31
C PRO A 613 13.31 -9.26 -18.59
N GLN A 614 12.72 -10.08 -19.44
CA GLN A 614 13.32 -11.33 -19.91
C GLN A 614 14.65 -11.11 -20.63
N SER A 615 14.78 -9.97 -21.31
CA SER A 615 16.04 -9.51 -21.90
C SER A 615 17.14 -9.33 -20.86
N ALA A 616 16.86 -8.70 -19.71
CA ALA A 616 17.83 -8.50 -18.64
C ALA A 616 18.31 -9.82 -18.00
N LEU A 617 17.46 -10.85 -17.98
CA LEU A 617 17.79 -12.17 -17.41
C LEU A 617 18.56 -13.09 -18.39
N SER A 618 18.53 -12.80 -19.70
CA SER A 618 19.11 -13.67 -20.74
C SER A 618 20.45 -13.18 -21.33
N LEU A 619 20.80 -11.91 -21.12
CA LEU A 619 21.98 -11.24 -21.74
C LEU A 619 23.36 -11.87 -21.45
N GLU A 620 23.49 -12.75 -20.45
CA GLU A 620 24.77 -13.41 -20.11
C GLU A 620 24.91 -14.86 -20.66
N GLN A 621 24.03 -15.33 -21.55
CA GLN A 621 24.24 -16.60 -22.28
C GLN A 621 25.08 -16.44 -23.57
N GLY A 622 25.63 -15.25 -23.84
CA GLY A 622 26.25 -14.90 -25.13
C GLY A 622 27.54 -14.08 -25.06
N SER A 623 28.37 -14.28 -24.02
CA SER A 623 29.67 -13.59 -23.83
C SER A 623 30.78 -14.56 -23.41
#